data_AF-A0A8T7H1T8-F1
#
_entry.id   AF-A0A8T7H1T8-F1
#
_cell.length_a   1.000
_cell.length_b   1.000
_cell.length_c   1.000
_cell.angle_alpha   90.00
_cell.angle_beta   90.00
_cell.angle_gamma   90.00
#
_symmetry.space_group_name_H-M   'P 1'
#
loop_
_entity.id
_entity.type
_entity.pdbx_description
1 polymer ?
#
loop_
_entity_poly.entity_id
_entity_poly.type
_entity_poly.pdbx_seq_one_letter_code
_entity_poly.pdbx_strand_id
1 'polypeptide(L)'
;MFSYFSDPDNVEHFSIGFDLAGKHLPESVIIQIIAEIEGVQEDYPDDRNAVIALDALYDILGERSGAISALAHYTVVFESSIAMLRTARQLTLQGRVEEAEDLLSKIVQLKSEGSMLGELCTLLAFARLNDREAFATTWHRLVERYCLPEPVAEEEFFMPPDEYTLLHNLPFREQIEGLEYLFQYEIQEFRDAEVFALIDDLRSYLEFFLYRIPAQVLEYDTAGYLLALQVVKAISDGSREVAEKILSMHGPISDEERIAAINENVESIRQSGVSAVVMSGMLQWTSDPVQPAEEMLDALRKQTGGDDRSILEAFHIMSSELPEETLKMLLLALLETYPDDRRIVESIYEMLESEERYDEALALAERYEFLRQDGESFDQLKLNALSSSDEEAAFRFLFGRMKEGCMLEHYADLFDLALELDRMDEVSQLRSIFAAERIAAGTHLLNALERLEKKDIKGALALIERAREAGLRGDLALMISAHTLLSAGYPKRVVGLCKTMLKRSMPPEEVYPLLVQAYRDLGKESEARAAEAALAALLLEHAE
;
A
#
# COMPACT_ATOMS: atom_id res chain seq x y z
N MET A 1 -8.96 21.69 -2.15
CA MET A 1 -8.78 20.32 -1.66
C MET A 1 -9.89 19.53 -2.31
N PHE A 2 -9.56 18.49 -3.07
CA PHE A 2 -10.54 17.77 -3.87
C PHE A 2 -11.29 16.79 -2.98
N SER A 3 -12.62 16.79 -3.08
CA SER A 3 -13.44 15.74 -2.48
C SER A 3 -13.36 14.47 -3.34
N TYR A 4 -13.55 13.29 -2.77
CA TYR A 4 -13.30 12.03 -3.47
C TYR A 4 -14.13 11.90 -4.76
N PHE A 5 -15.41 12.31 -4.75
CA PHE A 5 -16.30 12.26 -5.93
C PHE A 5 -16.29 13.55 -6.76
N SER A 6 -15.40 14.50 -6.47
CA SER A 6 -15.11 15.63 -7.36
C SER A 6 -14.07 15.27 -8.44
N ASP A 7 -13.53 14.05 -8.40
CA ASP A 7 -12.63 13.51 -9.41
C ASP A 7 -13.40 12.65 -10.42
N PRO A 8 -13.38 12.99 -11.73
CA PRO A 8 -14.08 12.22 -12.76
C PRO A 8 -13.64 10.75 -12.82
N ASP A 9 -12.36 10.45 -12.55
CA ASP A 9 -11.87 9.08 -12.56
C ASP A 9 -12.52 8.28 -11.44
N ASN A 10 -12.70 8.85 -10.26
CA ASN A 10 -13.39 8.16 -9.15
C ASN A 10 -14.88 7.98 -9.46
N VAL A 11 -15.52 8.98 -10.07
CA VAL A 11 -16.92 8.89 -10.51
C VAL A 11 -17.10 7.78 -11.55
N GLU A 12 -16.17 7.65 -12.50
CA GLU A 12 -16.18 6.58 -13.51
C GLU A 12 -16.32 5.20 -12.86
N HIS A 13 -15.45 4.89 -11.90
CA HIS A 13 -15.44 3.57 -11.27
C HIS A 13 -16.71 3.31 -10.44
N PHE A 14 -17.23 4.32 -9.73
CA PHE A 14 -18.41 4.16 -8.84
C PHE A 14 -19.75 4.23 -9.56
N SER A 15 -19.80 4.80 -10.77
CA SER A 15 -21.03 5.16 -11.47
C SER A 15 -22.07 4.03 -11.55
N ILE A 16 -21.63 2.83 -11.95
CA ILE A 16 -22.50 1.65 -12.06
C ILE A 16 -22.88 1.02 -10.71
N GLY A 17 -22.05 1.25 -9.68
CA GLY A 17 -22.24 0.72 -8.34
C GLY A 17 -23.29 1.48 -7.54
N PHE A 18 -23.51 2.77 -7.81
CA PHE A 18 -24.53 3.55 -7.09
C PHE A 18 -25.93 2.95 -7.20
N ASP A 19 -26.24 2.24 -8.30
CA ASP A 19 -27.49 1.50 -8.45
C ASP A 19 -27.73 0.45 -7.36
N LEU A 20 -26.65 -0.06 -6.77
CA LEU A 20 -26.69 -1.09 -5.72
C LEU A 20 -26.74 -0.47 -4.32
N ALA A 21 -26.31 0.78 -4.13
CA ALA A 21 -26.27 1.40 -2.80
C ALA A 21 -27.67 1.48 -2.14
N GLY A 22 -28.71 1.70 -2.95
CA GLY A 22 -30.10 1.68 -2.51
C GLY A 22 -30.36 2.52 -1.26
N LYS A 23 -31.11 1.96 -0.30
CA LYS A 23 -31.44 2.60 0.99
C LYS A 23 -30.31 2.55 2.02
N HIS A 24 -29.16 1.97 1.68
CA HIS A 24 -28.07 1.71 2.63
C HIS A 24 -27.14 2.92 2.82
N LEU A 25 -27.33 3.98 2.03
CA LEU A 25 -26.70 5.29 2.26
C LEU A 25 -27.67 6.28 2.92
N PRO A 26 -27.21 7.07 3.91
CA PRO A 26 -27.98 8.18 4.44
C PRO A 26 -28.27 9.25 3.37
N GLU A 27 -29.48 9.81 3.37
CA GLU A 27 -29.89 10.88 2.45
C GLU A 27 -28.92 12.07 2.43
N SER A 28 -28.40 12.47 3.60
CA SER A 28 -27.43 13.56 3.69
C SER A 28 -26.12 13.28 2.96
N VAL A 29 -25.68 12.01 2.96
CA VAL A 29 -24.46 11.56 2.27
C VAL A 29 -24.71 11.55 0.76
N ILE A 30 -25.89 11.06 0.32
CA ILE A 30 -26.28 11.06 -1.09
C ILE A 30 -26.31 12.49 -1.65
N ILE A 31 -26.92 13.44 -0.93
CA ILE A 31 -26.96 14.86 -1.35
C ILE A 31 -25.56 15.45 -1.48
N GLN A 32 -24.64 15.09 -0.57
CA GLN A 32 -23.24 15.54 -0.67
C GLN A 32 -22.59 15.00 -1.95
N ILE A 33 -22.71 13.70 -2.22
CA ILE A 33 -22.13 13.07 -3.42
C ILE A 33 -22.73 13.67 -4.70
N ILE A 34 -24.05 13.89 -4.74
CA ILE A 34 -24.71 14.55 -5.88
C ILE A 34 -24.06 15.91 -6.16
N ALA A 35 -23.89 16.75 -5.14
CA ALA A 35 -23.29 18.08 -5.33
C ALA A 35 -21.84 18.01 -5.86
N GLU A 36 -21.07 16.99 -5.48
CA GLU A 36 -19.73 16.77 -5.99
C GLU A 36 -19.75 16.35 -7.47
N ILE A 37 -20.61 15.39 -7.84
CA ILE A 37 -20.71 14.86 -9.20
C ILE A 37 -21.36 15.88 -10.15
N GLU A 38 -22.29 16.72 -9.68
CA GLU A 38 -22.81 17.86 -10.46
C GLU A 38 -21.68 18.82 -10.86
N GLY A 39 -20.73 19.09 -9.95
CA GLY A 39 -19.53 19.84 -10.28
C GLY A 39 -18.69 19.18 -11.38
N VAL A 40 -18.53 17.85 -11.32
CA VAL A 40 -17.87 17.08 -12.39
C VAL A 40 -18.63 17.19 -13.71
N GLN A 41 -19.96 17.09 -13.69
CA GLN A 41 -20.78 17.22 -14.90
C GLN A 41 -20.73 18.64 -15.50
N GLU A 42 -20.65 19.68 -14.66
CA GLU A 42 -20.47 21.06 -15.12
C GLU A 42 -19.12 21.26 -15.83
N ASP A 43 -18.05 20.69 -15.28
CA ASP A 43 -16.70 20.77 -15.85
C ASP A 43 -16.50 19.84 -17.06
N TYR A 44 -17.17 18.69 -17.08
CA TYR A 44 -17.12 17.67 -18.13
C TYR A 44 -18.54 17.26 -18.60
N PRO A 45 -19.23 18.08 -19.41
CA PRO A 45 -20.62 17.84 -19.80
C PRO A 45 -20.88 16.57 -20.62
N ASP A 46 -19.82 16.02 -21.23
CA ASP A 46 -19.86 14.80 -22.05
C ASP A 46 -19.57 13.52 -21.24
N ASP A 47 -19.30 13.64 -19.94
CA ASP A 47 -19.01 12.51 -19.07
C ASP A 47 -20.26 11.65 -18.84
N ARG A 48 -20.26 10.47 -19.45
CA ARG A 48 -21.37 9.51 -19.35
C ARG A 48 -21.48 8.91 -17.96
N ASN A 49 -20.37 8.71 -17.26
CA ASN A 49 -20.37 8.08 -15.95
C ASN A 49 -20.95 9.01 -14.90
N ALA A 50 -20.66 10.31 -14.98
CA ALA A 50 -21.31 11.33 -14.15
C ALA A 50 -22.83 11.34 -14.35
N VAL A 51 -23.30 11.27 -15.60
CA VAL A 51 -24.74 11.19 -15.92
C VAL A 51 -25.39 9.94 -15.31
N ILE A 52 -24.75 8.78 -15.45
CA ILE A 52 -25.24 7.50 -14.93
C ILE A 52 -25.27 7.50 -13.38
N ALA A 53 -24.22 8.04 -12.75
CA ALA A 53 -24.14 8.20 -11.31
C ALA A 53 -25.25 9.12 -10.77
N LEU A 54 -25.45 10.28 -11.40
CA LEU A 54 -26.50 11.23 -11.01
C LEU A 54 -27.90 10.64 -11.17
N ASP A 55 -28.20 9.93 -12.26
CA ASP A 55 -29.48 9.20 -12.40
C ASP A 55 -29.67 8.22 -11.25
N ALA A 56 -28.65 7.41 -10.92
CA ALA A 56 -28.74 6.45 -9.83
C ALA A 56 -28.99 7.11 -8.47
N LEU A 57 -28.24 8.15 -8.13
CA LEU A 57 -28.36 8.86 -6.85
C LEU A 57 -29.70 9.60 -6.73
N TYR A 58 -30.15 10.28 -7.78
CA TYR A 58 -31.48 10.90 -7.81
C TYR A 58 -32.60 9.86 -7.75
N ASP A 59 -32.41 8.68 -8.37
CA ASP A 59 -33.37 7.58 -8.28
C ASP A 59 -33.53 7.08 -6.84
N ILE A 60 -32.44 6.97 -6.09
CA ILE A 60 -32.47 6.58 -4.68
C ILE A 60 -33.25 7.60 -3.84
N LEU A 61 -33.06 8.90 -4.07
CA LEU A 61 -33.79 9.96 -3.37
C LEU A 61 -35.27 10.05 -3.76
N GLY A 62 -35.67 9.41 -4.87
CA GLY A 62 -37.00 9.57 -5.43
C GLY A 62 -37.17 10.86 -6.24
N GLU A 63 -36.10 11.60 -6.51
CA GLU A 63 -36.07 12.86 -7.24
C GLU A 63 -36.07 12.63 -8.76
N ARG A 64 -37.19 12.08 -9.26
CA ARG A 64 -37.34 11.63 -10.66
C ARG A 64 -37.05 12.73 -11.69
N SER A 65 -37.41 13.98 -11.38
CA SER A 65 -37.16 15.12 -12.26
C SER A 65 -35.66 15.45 -12.36
N GLY A 66 -34.92 15.32 -11.25
CA GLY A 66 -33.47 15.46 -11.23
C GLY A 66 -32.81 14.37 -12.08
N ALA A 67 -33.23 13.11 -11.91
CA ALA A 67 -32.74 11.99 -12.72
C ALA A 67 -32.96 12.19 -14.23
N ILE A 68 -34.16 12.60 -14.65
CA ILE A 68 -34.46 12.90 -16.06
C ILE A 68 -33.62 14.08 -16.56
N SER A 69 -33.45 15.12 -15.74
CA SER A 69 -32.63 16.29 -16.11
C SER A 69 -31.17 15.91 -16.32
N ALA A 70 -30.60 15.06 -15.45
CA ALA A 70 -29.24 14.56 -15.59
C ALA A 70 -29.07 13.75 -16.88
N LEU A 71 -30.00 12.83 -17.18
CA LEU A 71 -29.99 12.01 -18.40
C LEU A 71 -30.19 12.82 -19.70
N ALA A 72 -30.94 13.91 -19.62
CA ALA A 72 -31.24 14.79 -20.75
C ALA A 72 -30.23 15.93 -20.95
N HIS A 73 -29.22 16.04 -20.07
CA HIS A 73 -28.32 17.19 -20.03
C HIS A 73 -27.52 17.39 -21.34
N TYR A 74 -27.13 16.30 -22.01
CA TYR A 74 -26.39 16.36 -23.26
C TYR A 74 -26.90 15.39 -24.34
N THR A 75 -27.14 15.91 -25.55
CA THR A 75 -27.78 15.16 -26.65
C THR A 75 -27.04 13.89 -27.04
N VAL A 76 -25.70 13.91 -27.08
CA VAL A 76 -24.88 12.73 -27.45
C VAL A 76 -24.99 11.61 -26.40
N VAL A 77 -25.16 11.96 -25.13
CA VAL A 77 -25.36 10.98 -24.05
C VAL A 77 -26.81 10.50 -24.05
N PHE A 78 -27.78 11.41 -24.24
CA PHE A 78 -29.20 11.09 -24.37
C PHE A 78 -29.50 10.15 -25.55
N GLU A 79 -28.73 10.22 -26.64
CA GLU A 79 -28.85 9.31 -27.78
C GLU A 79 -28.24 7.92 -27.54
N SER A 80 -27.56 7.71 -26.41
CA SER A 80 -27.13 6.36 -26.00
C SER A 80 -28.34 5.53 -25.59
N SER A 81 -28.37 4.26 -26.02
CA SER A 81 -29.49 3.37 -25.71
C SER A 81 -29.68 3.14 -24.20
N ILE A 82 -28.60 3.18 -23.41
CA ILE A 82 -28.68 3.09 -21.94
C ILE A 82 -29.38 4.32 -21.34
N ALA A 83 -29.00 5.54 -21.73
CA ALA A 83 -29.65 6.76 -21.22
C ALA A 83 -31.13 6.80 -21.61
N MET A 84 -31.46 6.35 -22.83
CA MET A 84 -32.85 6.22 -23.27
C MET A 84 -33.62 5.20 -22.43
N LEU A 85 -33.05 4.03 -22.15
CA LEU A 85 -33.67 3.05 -21.24
C LEU A 85 -33.91 3.67 -19.87
N ARG A 86 -32.90 4.28 -19.25
CA ARG A 86 -33.05 4.88 -17.92
C ARG A 86 -34.09 5.99 -17.91
N THR A 87 -34.12 6.85 -18.94
CA THR A 87 -35.14 7.89 -19.09
C THR A 87 -36.54 7.30 -19.20
N ALA A 88 -36.74 6.25 -20.01
CA ALA A 88 -38.04 5.59 -20.14
C ALA A 88 -38.52 5.02 -18.80
N ARG A 89 -37.61 4.46 -18.00
CA ARG A 89 -37.93 4.00 -16.63
C ARG A 89 -38.38 5.17 -15.76
N GLN A 90 -37.62 6.27 -15.73
CA GLN A 90 -38.00 7.44 -14.92
C GLN A 90 -39.35 8.04 -15.34
N LEU A 91 -39.63 8.13 -16.64
CA LEU A 91 -40.92 8.55 -17.17
C LEU A 91 -42.06 7.62 -16.72
N THR A 92 -41.83 6.31 -16.77
CA THR A 92 -42.80 5.30 -16.29
C THR A 92 -43.09 5.50 -14.80
N LEU A 93 -42.06 5.70 -13.97
CA LEU A 93 -42.20 5.95 -12.53
C LEU A 93 -42.90 7.29 -12.22
N GLN A 94 -42.82 8.27 -13.11
CA GLN A 94 -43.61 9.51 -13.05
C GLN A 94 -45.05 9.36 -13.57
N GLY A 95 -45.44 8.19 -14.07
CA GLY A 95 -46.75 7.94 -14.69
C GLY A 95 -46.88 8.46 -16.13
N ARG A 96 -45.78 8.89 -16.77
CA ARG A 96 -45.72 9.35 -18.17
C ARG A 96 -45.49 8.17 -19.11
N VAL A 97 -46.41 7.22 -19.09
CA VAL A 97 -46.26 5.91 -19.76
C VAL A 97 -46.17 6.05 -21.28
N GLU A 98 -47.01 6.88 -21.91
CA GLU A 98 -46.99 7.09 -23.38
C GLU A 98 -45.61 7.58 -23.86
N GLU A 99 -45.01 8.53 -23.15
CA GLU A 99 -43.67 9.07 -23.50
C GLU A 99 -42.57 8.03 -23.28
N ALA A 100 -42.71 7.18 -22.27
CA ALA A 100 -41.80 6.06 -22.05
C ALA A 100 -41.89 5.03 -23.19
N GLU A 101 -43.11 4.65 -23.59
CA GLU A 101 -43.35 3.70 -24.69
C GLU A 101 -42.83 4.22 -26.03
N ASP A 102 -43.01 5.52 -26.32
CA ASP A 102 -42.45 6.18 -27.50
C ASP A 102 -40.91 6.08 -27.51
N LEU A 103 -40.28 6.30 -26.36
CA LEU A 103 -38.82 6.24 -26.23
C LEU A 103 -38.29 4.81 -26.39
N LEU A 104 -38.95 3.82 -25.79
CA LEU A 104 -38.61 2.39 -25.95
C LEU A 104 -38.80 1.94 -27.40
N SER A 105 -39.89 2.36 -28.05
CA SER A 105 -40.14 2.08 -29.48
C SER A 105 -39.06 2.67 -30.37
N LYS A 106 -38.53 3.86 -30.01
CA LYS A 106 -37.40 4.45 -30.71
C LYS A 106 -36.14 3.59 -30.58
N ILE A 107 -35.85 3.02 -29.41
CA ILE A 107 -34.70 2.10 -29.21
C ILE A 107 -34.84 0.89 -30.14
N VAL A 108 -36.02 0.28 -30.21
CA VAL A 108 -36.30 -0.88 -31.07
C VAL A 108 -36.08 -0.57 -32.56
N GLN A 109 -36.35 0.67 -32.98
CA GLN A 109 -36.17 1.11 -34.36
C GLN A 109 -34.73 1.52 -34.71
N LEU A 110 -33.84 1.67 -33.71
CA LEU A 110 -32.43 1.94 -33.97
C LEU A 110 -31.80 0.73 -34.68
N LYS A 111 -30.93 1.00 -35.65
CA LYS A 111 -30.12 -0.07 -36.28
C LYS A 111 -29.08 -0.55 -35.28
N SER A 112 -29.45 -1.52 -34.46
CA SER A 112 -28.58 -2.15 -33.46
C SER A 112 -27.87 -3.41 -33.97
N GLU A 113 -28.26 -3.95 -35.14
CA GLU A 113 -27.66 -5.16 -35.73
C GLU A 113 -26.13 -5.04 -35.81
N GLY A 114 -25.43 -5.89 -35.06
CA GLY A 114 -23.96 -5.90 -35.07
C GLY A 114 -23.31 -5.27 -33.84
N SER A 115 -24.07 -4.56 -33.01
CA SER A 115 -23.60 -4.01 -31.73
C SER A 115 -24.21 -4.80 -30.57
N MET A 116 -23.39 -5.56 -29.83
CA MET A 116 -23.86 -6.36 -28.69
C MET A 116 -24.66 -5.51 -27.69
N LEU A 117 -24.07 -4.39 -27.24
CA LEU A 117 -24.72 -3.45 -26.33
C LEU A 117 -26.05 -2.90 -26.89
N GLY A 118 -26.07 -2.56 -28.19
CA GLY A 118 -27.28 -2.05 -28.84
C GLY A 118 -28.39 -3.11 -28.90
N GLU A 119 -28.04 -4.37 -29.20
CA GLU A 119 -28.98 -5.48 -29.24
C GLU A 119 -29.49 -5.85 -27.83
N LEU A 120 -28.63 -5.78 -26.81
CA LEU A 120 -29.03 -5.96 -25.40
C LEU A 120 -29.97 -4.84 -24.93
N CYS A 121 -29.70 -3.58 -25.30
CA CYS A 121 -30.63 -2.49 -25.00
C CYS A 121 -31.98 -2.65 -25.73
N THR A 122 -31.95 -3.17 -26.96
CA THR A 122 -33.16 -3.48 -27.74
C THR A 122 -33.97 -4.59 -27.05
N LEU A 123 -33.28 -5.62 -26.56
CA LEU A 123 -33.88 -6.71 -25.79
C LEU A 123 -34.59 -6.18 -24.53
N LEU A 124 -33.95 -5.33 -23.73
CA LEU A 124 -34.59 -4.71 -22.56
C LEU A 124 -35.77 -3.81 -22.95
N ALA A 125 -35.69 -3.11 -24.09
CA ALA A 125 -36.80 -2.31 -24.59
C ALA A 125 -38.03 -3.17 -24.95
N PHE A 126 -37.83 -4.32 -25.62
CA PHE A 126 -38.91 -5.29 -25.85
C PHE A 126 -39.52 -5.79 -24.54
N ALA A 127 -38.70 -6.08 -23.54
CA ALA A 127 -39.17 -6.54 -22.25
C ALA A 127 -40.12 -5.53 -21.59
N ARG A 128 -39.73 -4.25 -21.57
CA ARG A 128 -40.52 -3.15 -20.97
C ARG A 128 -41.78 -2.80 -21.77
N LEU A 129 -41.79 -3.08 -23.08
CA LEU A 129 -42.98 -3.02 -23.94
C LEU A 129 -43.88 -4.26 -23.81
N ASN A 130 -43.54 -5.21 -22.91
CA ASN A 130 -44.22 -6.50 -22.74
C ASN A 130 -44.23 -7.39 -23.99
N ASP A 131 -43.25 -7.24 -24.89
CA ASP A 131 -43.09 -8.09 -26.07
C ASP A 131 -42.18 -9.29 -25.77
N ARG A 132 -42.76 -10.32 -25.14
CA ARG A 132 -42.06 -11.56 -24.76
C ARG A 132 -41.47 -12.30 -25.96
N GLU A 133 -42.14 -12.30 -27.10
CA GLU A 133 -41.71 -13.04 -28.29
C GLU A 133 -40.47 -12.40 -28.91
N ALA A 134 -40.48 -11.07 -29.05
CA ALA A 134 -39.33 -10.33 -29.56
C ALA A 134 -38.13 -10.39 -28.59
N PHE A 135 -38.39 -10.34 -27.27
CA PHE A 135 -37.36 -10.55 -26.25
C PHE A 135 -36.67 -11.91 -26.43
N ALA A 136 -37.44 -12.99 -26.43
CA ALA A 136 -36.91 -14.36 -26.53
C ALA A 136 -36.18 -14.61 -27.85
N THR A 137 -36.73 -14.11 -28.96
CA THR A 137 -36.09 -14.22 -30.28
C THR A 137 -34.75 -13.48 -30.31
N THR A 138 -34.68 -12.30 -29.71
CA THR A 138 -33.44 -11.51 -29.64
C THR A 138 -32.40 -12.19 -28.75
N TRP A 139 -32.81 -12.72 -27.59
CA TRP A 139 -31.94 -13.47 -26.69
C TRP A 139 -31.30 -14.67 -27.39
N HIS A 140 -32.14 -15.53 -27.98
CA HIS A 140 -31.68 -16.72 -28.67
C HIS A 140 -30.71 -16.39 -29.81
N ARG A 141 -31.02 -15.36 -30.60
CA ARG A 141 -30.12 -14.88 -31.67
C ARG A 141 -28.77 -14.43 -31.14
N LEU A 142 -28.72 -13.72 -30.01
CA LEU A 142 -27.47 -13.29 -29.40
C LEU A 142 -26.65 -14.49 -28.94
N VAL A 143 -27.27 -15.42 -28.22
CA VAL A 143 -26.63 -16.65 -27.75
C VAL A 143 -26.05 -17.46 -28.93
N GLU A 144 -26.84 -17.72 -29.97
CA GLU A 144 -26.39 -18.46 -31.16
C GLU A 144 -25.25 -17.75 -31.89
N ARG A 145 -25.27 -16.41 -31.94
CA ARG A 145 -24.27 -15.63 -32.66
C ARG A 145 -22.93 -15.61 -31.95
N TYR A 146 -22.94 -15.43 -30.63
CA TYR A 146 -21.72 -15.29 -29.84
C TYR A 146 -21.15 -16.64 -29.40
N CYS A 147 -21.92 -17.73 -29.48
CA CYS A 147 -21.48 -19.09 -29.17
C CYS A 147 -20.73 -19.17 -27.83
N LEU A 148 -21.31 -18.55 -26.79
CA LEU A 148 -20.65 -18.46 -25.49
C LEU A 148 -20.40 -19.87 -24.90
N PRO A 149 -19.22 -20.11 -24.31
CA PRO A 149 -18.95 -21.35 -23.59
C PRO A 149 -19.83 -21.47 -22.35
N GLU A 150 -20.12 -22.69 -21.91
CA GLU A 150 -20.66 -22.90 -20.56
C GLU A 150 -19.57 -22.54 -19.53
N PRO A 151 -19.92 -21.92 -18.38
CA PRO A 151 -18.96 -21.63 -17.35
C PRO A 151 -18.39 -22.94 -16.78
N VAL A 152 -17.08 -23.12 -16.93
CA VAL A 152 -16.33 -24.29 -16.44
C VAL A 152 -15.81 -23.99 -15.04
N ALA A 153 -16.17 -24.83 -14.08
CA ALA A 153 -15.64 -24.81 -12.72
C ALA A 153 -14.41 -25.75 -12.63
N GLU A 154 -13.34 -25.50 -13.39
CA GLU A 154 -12.09 -26.28 -13.20
C GLU A 154 -11.16 -25.55 -12.23
N GLU A 155 -10.62 -26.31 -11.28
CA GLU A 155 -9.91 -25.93 -10.04
C GLU A 155 -8.72 -24.94 -10.18
N GLU A 156 -8.32 -24.55 -11.39
CA GLU A 156 -7.17 -23.65 -11.59
C GLU A 156 -7.50 -22.34 -12.33
N PHE A 157 -8.62 -22.23 -13.06
CA PHE A 157 -9.00 -20.99 -13.75
C PHE A 157 -10.50 -20.95 -13.99
N PHE A 158 -11.26 -20.22 -13.16
CA PHE A 158 -12.51 -19.65 -13.66
C PHE A 158 -12.14 -18.71 -14.81
N MET A 159 -12.68 -18.95 -16.01
CA MET A 159 -12.61 -17.92 -17.05
C MET A 159 -13.18 -16.62 -16.48
N PRO A 160 -12.65 -15.46 -16.82
CA PRO A 160 -13.24 -14.20 -16.37
C PRO A 160 -14.66 -14.07 -16.96
N PRO A 161 -15.62 -13.47 -16.22
CA PRO A 161 -17.03 -13.37 -16.61
C PRO A 161 -17.26 -12.92 -18.06
N ASP A 162 -16.50 -11.93 -18.53
CA ASP A 162 -16.58 -11.37 -19.87
C ASP A 162 -16.43 -12.40 -21.01
N GLU A 163 -15.89 -13.59 -20.74
CA GLU A 163 -15.74 -14.68 -21.71
C GLU A 163 -17.00 -15.55 -21.87
N TYR A 164 -17.98 -15.49 -20.98
CA TYR A 164 -19.15 -16.39 -20.98
C TYR A 164 -20.50 -15.76 -20.62
N THR A 165 -20.59 -14.44 -20.45
CA THR A 165 -21.86 -13.70 -20.26
C THR A 165 -22.10 -12.66 -21.35
N LEU A 166 -23.37 -12.46 -21.71
CA LEU A 166 -23.81 -11.33 -22.51
C LEU A 166 -24.09 -10.10 -21.65
N LEU A 167 -24.75 -10.28 -20.49
CA LEU A 167 -25.28 -9.17 -19.70
C LEU A 167 -24.20 -8.36 -18.96
N HIS A 168 -22.98 -8.87 -18.80
CA HIS A 168 -21.84 -8.10 -18.26
C HIS A 168 -21.54 -6.80 -19.03
N ASN A 169 -21.94 -6.72 -20.30
CA ASN A 169 -21.78 -5.52 -21.11
C ASN A 169 -22.74 -4.39 -20.71
N LEU A 170 -23.66 -4.63 -19.77
CA LEU A 170 -24.62 -3.65 -19.25
C LEU A 170 -24.21 -3.19 -17.85
N PRO A 171 -24.56 -1.96 -17.44
CA PRO A 171 -24.46 -1.56 -16.04
C PRO A 171 -25.31 -2.47 -15.14
N PHE A 172 -24.94 -2.59 -13.86
CA PHE A 172 -25.57 -3.52 -12.92
C PHE A 172 -27.11 -3.44 -12.90
N ARG A 173 -27.70 -2.24 -12.94
CA ARG A 173 -29.17 -2.08 -13.00
C ARG A 173 -29.77 -2.83 -14.18
N GLU A 174 -29.23 -2.62 -15.38
CA GLU A 174 -29.70 -3.22 -16.61
C GLU A 174 -29.35 -4.72 -16.70
N GLN A 175 -28.23 -5.16 -16.14
CA GLN A 175 -27.86 -6.57 -16.00
C GLN A 175 -28.87 -7.32 -15.11
N ILE A 176 -29.16 -6.78 -13.92
CA ILE A 176 -30.15 -7.33 -12.96
C ILE A 176 -31.52 -7.41 -13.62
N GLU A 177 -31.96 -6.35 -14.29
CA GLU A 177 -33.25 -6.32 -14.99
C GLU A 177 -33.33 -7.36 -16.12
N GLY A 178 -32.26 -7.51 -16.91
CA GLY A 178 -32.17 -8.54 -17.94
C GLY A 178 -32.35 -9.95 -17.37
N LEU A 179 -31.65 -10.26 -16.27
CA LEU A 179 -31.80 -11.52 -15.54
C LEU A 179 -33.22 -11.74 -15.01
N GLU A 180 -33.83 -10.72 -14.41
CA GLU A 180 -35.21 -10.79 -13.91
C GLU A 180 -36.19 -11.11 -15.03
N TYR A 181 -36.01 -10.55 -16.23
CA TYR A 181 -36.83 -10.88 -17.38
C TYR A 181 -36.60 -12.28 -17.92
N LEU A 182 -35.36 -12.81 -17.88
CA LEU A 182 -35.09 -14.21 -18.22
C LEU A 182 -35.87 -15.16 -17.31
N PHE A 183 -35.94 -14.87 -16.01
CA PHE A 183 -36.78 -15.63 -15.08
C PHE A 183 -38.27 -15.44 -15.37
N GLN A 184 -38.74 -14.20 -15.50
CA GLN A 184 -40.15 -13.88 -15.71
C GLN A 184 -40.71 -14.52 -17.00
N TYR A 185 -39.90 -14.57 -18.06
CA TYR A 185 -40.27 -15.16 -19.34
C TYR A 185 -39.88 -16.63 -19.48
N GLU A 186 -39.41 -17.25 -18.40
CA GLU A 186 -39.06 -18.68 -18.33
C GLU A 186 -38.01 -19.11 -19.38
N ILE A 187 -37.09 -18.21 -19.71
CA ILE A 187 -35.98 -18.50 -20.64
C ILE A 187 -34.87 -19.20 -19.86
N GLN A 188 -34.53 -20.42 -20.26
CA GLN A 188 -33.52 -21.24 -19.57
C GLN A 188 -32.14 -21.15 -20.21
N GLU A 189 -32.09 -20.85 -21.50
CA GLU A 189 -30.85 -20.77 -22.29
C GLU A 189 -29.86 -19.77 -21.67
N PHE A 190 -28.69 -20.26 -21.25
CA PHE A 190 -27.58 -19.51 -20.61
C PHE A 190 -27.90 -18.77 -19.30
N ARG A 191 -29.10 -18.88 -18.76
CA ARG A 191 -29.51 -18.14 -17.56
C ARG A 191 -28.62 -18.41 -16.33
N ASP A 192 -28.22 -19.65 -16.11
CA ASP A 192 -27.41 -20.04 -14.96
C ASP A 192 -26.01 -19.41 -15.03
N ALA A 193 -25.47 -19.26 -16.25
CA ALA A 193 -24.19 -18.61 -16.49
C ALA A 193 -24.25 -17.10 -16.18
N GLU A 194 -25.35 -16.46 -16.58
CA GLU A 194 -25.60 -15.05 -16.28
C GLU A 194 -25.76 -14.79 -14.76
N VAL A 195 -26.39 -15.71 -14.03
CA VAL A 195 -26.50 -15.62 -12.56
C VAL A 195 -25.13 -15.72 -11.91
N PHE A 196 -24.33 -16.70 -12.33
CA PHE A 196 -22.96 -16.85 -11.82
C PHE A 196 -22.12 -15.60 -12.10
N ALA A 197 -22.15 -15.13 -13.35
CA ALA A 197 -21.41 -13.95 -13.78
C ALA A 197 -21.79 -12.68 -12.99
N LEU A 198 -23.08 -12.40 -12.80
CA LEU A 198 -23.50 -11.24 -12.00
C LEU A 198 -22.92 -11.30 -10.58
N ILE A 199 -22.98 -12.45 -9.92
CA ILE A 199 -22.49 -12.58 -8.54
C ILE A 199 -20.95 -12.45 -8.49
N ASP A 200 -20.24 -13.00 -9.47
CA ASP A 200 -18.79 -12.84 -9.57
C ASP A 200 -18.35 -11.40 -9.90
N ASP A 201 -19.12 -10.70 -10.76
CA ASP A 201 -18.91 -9.29 -11.08
C ASP A 201 -19.10 -8.41 -9.84
N LEU A 202 -20.16 -8.63 -9.07
CA LEU A 202 -20.42 -7.89 -7.82
C LEU A 202 -19.28 -8.09 -6.81
N ARG A 203 -18.77 -9.32 -6.69
CA ARG A 203 -17.60 -9.64 -5.85
C ARG A 203 -16.37 -8.87 -6.33
N SER A 204 -15.99 -9.06 -7.60
CA SER A 204 -14.78 -8.48 -8.19
C SER A 204 -14.80 -6.94 -8.14
N TYR A 205 -15.97 -6.34 -8.36
CA TYR A 205 -16.20 -4.91 -8.28
C TYR A 205 -15.95 -4.35 -6.87
N LEU A 206 -16.38 -5.05 -5.82
CA LEU A 206 -16.16 -4.65 -4.43
C LEU A 206 -14.71 -4.86 -3.99
N GLU A 207 -14.11 -6.01 -4.34
CA GLU A 207 -12.69 -6.30 -4.05
C GLU A 207 -11.79 -5.23 -4.67
N PHE A 208 -12.06 -4.82 -5.92
CA PHE A 208 -11.34 -3.74 -6.59
C PHE A 208 -11.27 -2.45 -5.76
N PHE A 209 -12.38 -2.02 -5.16
CA PHE A 209 -12.39 -0.79 -4.35
C PHE A 209 -11.63 -0.92 -3.04
N LEU A 210 -11.64 -2.10 -2.42
CA LEU A 210 -10.89 -2.30 -1.19
C LEU A 210 -9.39 -2.08 -1.36
N TYR A 211 -8.84 -2.32 -2.56
CA TYR A 211 -7.43 -2.05 -2.86
C TYR A 211 -7.23 -0.67 -3.50
N ARG A 212 -8.14 -0.23 -4.36
CA ARG A 212 -8.01 1.06 -5.07
C ARG A 212 -8.10 2.24 -4.11
N ILE A 213 -9.09 2.23 -3.21
CA ILE A 213 -9.32 3.36 -2.31
C ILE A 213 -8.04 3.60 -1.49
N PRO A 214 -7.43 2.60 -0.78
CA PRO A 214 -6.16 2.78 -0.07
C PRO A 214 -5.08 3.48 -0.90
N ALA A 215 -4.87 3.06 -2.15
CA ALA A 215 -3.84 3.62 -3.02
C ALA A 215 -4.01 5.13 -3.31
N GLN A 216 -5.19 5.69 -2.99
CA GLN A 216 -5.53 7.10 -3.20
C GLN A 216 -5.59 7.93 -1.89
N VAL A 217 -5.23 7.36 -0.73
CA VAL A 217 -5.31 8.05 0.58
C VAL A 217 -4.55 9.38 0.57
N LEU A 218 -3.36 9.41 -0.04
CA LEU A 218 -2.50 10.59 -0.05
C LEU A 218 -3.07 11.76 -0.89
N GLU A 219 -4.04 11.49 -1.77
CA GLU A 219 -4.59 12.49 -2.70
C GLU A 219 -5.82 13.24 -2.14
N TYR A 220 -6.68 12.55 -1.36
CA TYR A 220 -8.00 13.07 -0.96
C TYR A 220 -8.21 13.25 0.55
N ASP A 221 -7.17 13.01 1.36
CA ASP A 221 -7.20 13.05 2.84
C ASP A 221 -8.24 12.08 3.45
N THR A 222 -8.22 11.95 4.77
CA THR A 222 -8.98 10.95 5.53
C THR A 222 -10.50 11.11 5.34
N ALA A 223 -11.01 12.33 5.18
CA ALA A 223 -12.43 12.58 5.02
C ALA A 223 -13.00 12.07 3.69
N GLY A 224 -12.29 12.28 2.57
CA GLY A 224 -12.71 11.76 1.25
C GLY A 224 -12.70 10.24 1.23
N TYR A 225 -11.69 9.66 1.86
CA TYR A 225 -11.54 8.21 2.01
C TYR A 225 -12.69 7.56 2.79
N LEU A 226 -13.08 8.16 3.93
CA LEU A 226 -14.19 7.69 4.75
C LEU A 226 -15.53 7.72 4.00
N LEU A 227 -15.74 8.72 3.14
CA LEU A 227 -16.93 8.80 2.30
C LEU A 227 -16.99 7.65 1.29
N ALA A 228 -15.88 7.37 0.60
CA ALA A 228 -15.80 6.28 -0.37
C ALA A 228 -16.06 4.90 0.28
N LEU A 229 -15.47 4.62 1.46
CA LEU A 229 -15.70 3.37 2.18
C LEU A 229 -17.16 3.19 2.63
N GLN A 230 -17.85 4.27 3.00
CA GLN A 230 -19.29 4.21 3.30
C GLN A 230 -20.11 3.81 2.07
N VAL A 231 -19.74 4.31 0.89
CA VAL A 231 -20.37 3.93 -0.38
C VAL A 231 -20.09 2.45 -0.68
N VAL A 232 -18.84 1.98 -0.55
CA VAL A 232 -18.50 0.55 -0.74
C VAL A 232 -19.32 -0.35 0.19
N LYS A 233 -19.49 0.03 1.45
CA LYS A 233 -20.33 -0.72 2.39
C LYS A 233 -21.79 -0.79 1.92
N ALA A 234 -22.36 0.32 1.48
CA ALA A 234 -23.74 0.37 1.02
C ALA A 234 -23.94 -0.47 -0.27
N ILE A 235 -22.98 -0.40 -1.20
CA ILE A 235 -22.96 -1.22 -2.41
C ILE A 235 -22.88 -2.70 -2.04
N SER A 236 -22.02 -3.08 -1.09
CA SER A 236 -21.91 -4.46 -0.60
C SER A 236 -23.24 -4.97 -0.03
N ASP A 237 -23.93 -4.18 0.78
CA ASP A 237 -25.22 -4.56 1.34
C ASP A 237 -26.29 -4.76 0.27
N GLY A 238 -26.39 -3.85 -0.70
CA GLY A 238 -27.33 -3.99 -1.80
C GLY A 238 -26.96 -5.10 -2.79
N SER A 239 -25.67 -5.33 -3.03
CA SER A 239 -25.18 -6.46 -3.83
C SER A 239 -25.60 -7.78 -3.23
N ARG A 240 -25.53 -7.90 -1.89
CA ARG A 240 -26.01 -9.07 -1.17
C ARG A 240 -27.52 -9.24 -1.28
N GLU A 241 -28.30 -8.17 -1.12
CA GLU A 241 -29.77 -8.20 -1.31
C GLU A 241 -30.14 -8.63 -2.74
N VAL A 242 -29.41 -8.17 -3.75
CA VAL A 242 -29.57 -8.56 -5.16
C VAL A 242 -29.24 -10.04 -5.36
N ALA A 243 -28.09 -10.50 -4.87
CA ALA A 243 -27.68 -11.90 -4.99
C ALA A 243 -28.71 -12.84 -4.32
N GLU A 244 -29.14 -12.51 -3.10
CA GLU A 244 -30.19 -13.26 -2.39
C GLU A 244 -31.51 -13.29 -3.18
N LYS A 245 -31.92 -12.16 -3.78
CA LYS A 245 -33.13 -12.08 -4.62
C LYS A 245 -33.01 -12.99 -5.85
N ILE A 246 -31.92 -12.88 -6.61
CA ILE A 246 -31.71 -13.66 -7.84
C ILE A 246 -31.66 -15.16 -7.54
N LEU A 247 -30.94 -15.56 -6.49
CA LEU A 247 -30.87 -16.97 -6.08
C LEU A 247 -32.24 -17.51 -5.63
N SER A 248 -33.07 -16.67 -4.99
CA SER A 248 -34.44 -17.06 -4.62
C SER A 248 -35.35 -17.28 -5.83
N MET A 249 -35.13 -16.54 -6.93
CA MET A 249 -35.88 -16.69 -8.19
C MET A 249 -35.43 -17.90 -8.99
N HIS A 250 -34.15 -18.25 -8.89
CA HIS A 250 -33.54 -19.36 -9.64
C HIS A 250 -34.08 -20.73 -9.24
N GLY A 251 -34.39 -20.93 -7.96
CA GLY A 251 -34.61 -22.27 -7.42
C GLY A 251 -33.32 -23.07 -7.35
N PRO A 252 -33.37 -24.36 -6.98
CA PRO A 252 -32.16 -25.16 -6.74
C PRO A 252 -31.33 -25.31 -8.01
N ILE A 253 -30.08 -24.83 -7.98
CA ILE A 253 -29.06 -25.13 -8.98
C ILE A 253 -28.68 -26.61 -8.82
N SER A 254 -28.58 -27.37 -9.90
CA SER A 254 -28.31 -28.81 -9.83
C SER A 254 -26.83 -29.17 -9.73
N ASP A 255 -25.95 -28.21 -10.00
CA ASP A 255 -24.50 -28.35 -9.99
C ASP A 255 -23.93 -27.93 -8.62
N GLU A 256 -23.38 -28.90 -7.88
CA GLU A 256 -22.85 -28.68 -6.53
C GLU A 256 -21.60 -27.78 -6.52
N GLU A 257 -20.73 -27.88 -7.53
CA GLU A 257 -19.51 -27.07 -7.63
C GLU A 257 -19.86 -25.61 -7.93
N ARG A 258 -20.80 -25.39 -8.85
CA ARG A 258 -21.29 -24.04 -9.16
C ARG A 258 -22.00 -23.39 -7.97
N ILE A 259 -22.77 -24.15 -7.20
CA ILE A 259 -23.37 -23.64 -5.94
C ILE A 259 -22.29 -23.25 -4.93
N ALA A 260 -21.26 -24.07 -4.78
CA ALA A 260 -20.17 -23.78 -3.84
C ALA A 260 -19.48 -22.46 -4.20
N ALA A 261 -19.13 -22.27 -5.48
CA ALA A 261 -18.52 -21.04 -5.99
C ALA A 261 -19.44 -19.81 -5.81
N ILE A 262 -20.73 -19.94 -6.08
CA ILE A 262 -21.70 -18.86 -5.84
C ILE A 262 -21.75 -18.47 -4.37
N ASN A 263 -21.81 -19.45 -3.47
CA ASN A 263 -21.87 -19.18 -2.03
C ASN A 263 -20.58 -18.52 -1.54
N GLU A 264 -19.42 -18.93 -2.05
CA GLU A 264 -18.13 -18.31 -1.77
C GLU A 264 -18.12 -16.84 -2.25
N ASN A 265 -18.62 -16.57 -3.46
CA ASN A 265 -18.70 -15.20 -3.98
C ASN A 265 -19.66 -14.32 -3.17
N VAL A 266 -20.82 -14.85 -2.76
CA VAL A 266 -21.76 -14.13 -1.87
C VAL A 266 -21.12 -13.82 -0.52
N GLU A 267 -20.35 -14.76 0.03
CA GLU A 267 -19.62 -14.54 1.27
C GLU A 267 -18.50 -13.51 1.09
N SER A 268 -17.77 -13.51 -0.04
CA SER A 268 -16.78 -12.48 -0.36
C SER A 268 -17.41 -11.08 -0.49
N ILE A 269 -18.58 -10.96 -1.14
CA ILE A 269 -19.35 -9.70 -1.18
C ILE A 269 -19.62 -9.18 0.23
N ARG A 270 -20.04 -10.07 1.15
CA ARG A 270 -20.29 -9.74 2.55
C ARG A 270 -19.01 -9.30 3.26
N GLN A 271 -17.92 -10.04 3.07
CA GLN A 271 -16.62 -9.73 3.67
C GLN A 271 -16.05 -8.41 3.18
N SER A 272 -16.33 -8.03 1.94
CA SER A 272 -15.92 -6.73 1.42
C SER A 272 -16.59 -5.57 2.15
N GLY A 273 -17.87 -5.70 2.48
CA GLY A 273 -18.58 -4.74 3.33
C GLY A 273 -18.01 -4.70 4.75
N VAL A 274 -17.70 -5.85 5.36
CA VAL A 274 -17.06 -5.90 6.69
C VAL A 274 -15.72 -5.18 6.67
N SER A 275 -14.89 -5.44 5.64
CA SER A 275 -13.59 -4.80 5.47
C SER A 275 -13.70 -3.28 5.36
N ALA A 276 -14.65 -2.77 4.56
CA ALA A 276 -14.89 -1.33 4.44
C ALA A 276 -15.28 -0.68 5.78
N VAL A 277 -16.08 -1.37 6.59
CA VAL A 277 -16.46 -0.91 7.94
C VAL A 277 -15.26 -0.89 8.88
N VAL A 278 -14.43 -1.95 8.87
CA VAL A 278 -13.23 -2.02 9.68
C VAL A 278 -12.24 -0.92 9.32
N MET A 279 -11.94 -0.75 8.03
CA MET A 279 -11.05 0.31 7.54
C MET A 279 -11.57 1.70 7.96
N SER A 280 -12.89 1.92 7.85
CA SER A 280 -13.51 3.17 8.28
C SER A 280 -13.32 3.41 9.79
N GLY A 281 -13.52 2.37 10.61
CA GLY A 281 -13.37 2.47 12.06
C GLY A 281 -11.93 2.75 12.49
N MET A 282 -10.96 2.09 11.85
CA MET A 282 -9.53 2.35 12.08
C MET A 282 -9.17 3.81 11.73
N LEU A 283 -9.63 4.31 10.58
CA LEU A 283 -9.31 5.67 10.16
C LEU A 283 -9.99 6.75 10.98
N GLN A 284 -11.25 6.54 11.37
CA GLN A 284 -11.95 7.43 12.29
C GLN A 284 -11.19 7.55 13.61
N TRP A 285 -10.70 6.43 14.15
CA TRP A 285 -9.90 6.43 15.36
C TRP A 285 -8.59 7.18 15.18
N THR A 286 -7.89 7.02 14.05
CA THR A 286 -6.63 7.77 13.80
C THR A 286 -6.85 9.27 13.64
N SER A 287 -8.05 9.70 13.24
CA SER A 287 -8.40 11.13 13.13
C SER A 287 -8.68 11.78 14.48
N ASP A 288 -9.10 11.00 15.48
CA ASP A 288 -9.39 11.44 16.85
C ASP A 288 -9.02 10.34 17.86
N PRO A 289 -7.72 10.14 18.15
CA PRO A 289 -7.23 9.03 19.00
C PRO A 289 -7.43 9.30 20.50
N VAL A 290 -8.43 10.11 20.88
CA VAL A 290 -8.79 10.37 22.28
C VAL A 290 -9.32 9.11 22.97
N GLN A 291 -9.92 8.18 22.21
CA GLN A 291 -10.37 6.90 22.72
C GLN A 291 -9.21 5.89 22.78
N PRO A 292 -9.12 5.04 23.83
CA PRO A 292 -8.15 3.95 23.85
C PRO A 292 -8.31 3.01 22.66
N ALA A 293 -7.19 2.49 22.14
CA ALA A 293 -7.19 1.51 21.05
C ALA A 293 -8.05 0.28 21.36
N GLU A 294 -8.05 -0.18 22.61
CA GLU A 294 -8.88 -1.30 23.07
C GLU A 294 -10.38 -1.07 22.81
N GLU A 295 -10.88 0.15 23.04
CA GLU A 295 -12.30 0.48 22.81
C GLU A 295 -12.64 0.46 21.31
N MET A 296 -11.72 0.93 20.46
CA MET A 296 -11.84 0.84 19.01
C MET A 296 -11.87 -0.63 18.56
N LEU A 297 -10.93 -1.46 19.04
CA LEU A 297 -10.87 -2.88 18.68
C LEU A 297 -12.10 -3.66 19.16
N ASP A 298 -12.62 -3.37 20.34
CA ASP A 298 -13.86 -3.98 20.82
C ASP A 298 -15.08 -3.57 19.99
N ALA A 299 -15.13 -2.32 19.52
CA ALA A 299 -16.16 -1.87 18.59
C ALA A 299 -16.06 -2.60 17.24
N LEU A 300 -14.84 -2.75 16.71
CA LEU A 300 -14.57 -3.47 15.47
C LEU A 300 -14.94 -4.95 15.59
N ARG A 301 -14.55 -5.63 16.69
CA ARG A 301 -14.96 -7.02 16.97
C ARG A 301 -16.45 -7.20 16.97
N LYS A 302 -17.18 -6.26 17.55
CA LYS A 302 -18.65 -6.31 17.54
C LYS A 302 -19.20 -6.20 16.11
N GLN A 303 -18.57 -5.41 15.26
CA GLN A 303 -18.96 -5.23 13.85
C GLN A 303 -18.59 -6.44 12.97
N THR A 304 -17.47 -7.12 13.26
CA THR A 304 -17.05 -8.34 12.56
C THR A 304 -17.74 -9.61 13.09
N GLY A 305 -18.54 -9.52 14.15
CA GLY A 305 -19.14 -10.68 14.81
C GLY A 305 -18.14 -11.50 15.64
N GLY A 306 -17.01 -10.91 16.01
CA GLY A 306 -15.92 -11.54 16.75
C GLY A 306 -14.84 -12.16 15.87
N ASP A 307 -14.86 -11.90 14.56
CA ASP A 307 -13.80 -12.35 13.66
C ASP A 307 -12.65 -11.33 13.63
N ASP A 308 -11.58 -11.64 14.38
CA ASP A 308 -10.36 -10.83 14.40
C ASP A 308 -9.57 -10.95 13.08
N ARG A 309 -9.81 -11.98 12.25
CA ARG A 309 -9.10 -12.13 10.95
C ARG A 309 -9.50 -11.03 9.98
N SER A 310 -10.79 -10.68 9.92
CA SER A 310 -11.26 -9.55 9.11
C SER A 310 -10.65 -8.22 9.55
N ILE A 311 -10.35 -8.07 10.85
CA ILE A 311 -9.67 -6.87 11.37
C ILE A 311 -8.25 -6.79 10.82
N LEU A 312 -7.50 -7.89 10.92
CA LEU A 312 -6.12 -7.97 10.44
C LEU A 312 -6.03 -7.85 8.92
N GLU A 313 -6.90 -8.53 8.17
CA GLU A 313 -6.93 -8.46 6.71
C GLU A 313 -7.21 -7.03 6.21
N ALA A 314 -8.20 -6.35 6.78
CA ALA A 314 -8.50 -4.96 6.46
C ALA A 314 -7.32 -4.02 6.78
N PHE A 315 -6.65 -4.22 7.93
CA PHE A 315 -5.44 -3.48 8.27
C PHE A 315 -4.33 -3.71 7.24
N HIS A 316 -4.09 -4.95 6.84
CA HIS A 316 -3.05 -5.25 5.86
C HIS A 316 -3.31 -4.61 4.51
N ILE A 317 -4.55 -4.61 4.03
CA ILE A 317 -4.92 -3.98 2.77
C ILE A 317 -4.63 -2.47 2.79
N MET A 318 -4.89 -1.78 3.91
CA MET A 318 -4.65 -0.33 4.00
C MET A 318 -3.20 0.03 4.35
N SER A 319 -2.47 -0.85 5.05
CA SER A 319 -1.19 -0.51 5.70
C SER A 319 -0.10 0.07 4.79
N SER A 320 0.00 -0.36 3.54
CA SER A 320 1.03 0.13 2.60
C SER A 320 0.81 1.56 2.13
N GLU A 321 -0.41 2.09 2.25
CA GLU A 321 -0.82 3.36 1.66
C GLU A 321 -1.10 4.44 2.71
N LEU A 322 -1.05 4.08 4.00
CA LEU A 322 -1.26 5.02 5.09
C LEU A 322 -0.06 5.94 5.27
N PRO A 323 -0.30 7.21 5.69
CA PRO A 323 0.77 8.06 6.19
C PRO A 323 1.52 7.38 7.35
N GLU A 324 2.84 7.57 7.40
CA GLU A 324 3.74 6.93 8.37
C GLU A 324 3.26 7.06 9.83
N GLU A 325 2.84 8.25 10.24
CA GLU A 325 2.34 8.50 11.61
C GLU A 325 1.04 7.74 11.89
N THR A 326 0.11 7.71 10.92
CA THR A 326 -1.15 6.97 11.00
C THR A 326 -0.90 5.46 11.10
N LEU A 327 0.01 4.96 10.26
CA LEU A 327 0.42 3.56 10.26
C LEU A 327 1.04 3.17 11.60
N LYS A 328 1.95 4.00 12.13
CA LYS A 328 2.62 3.79 13.42
C LYS A 328 1.62 3.69 14.58
N MET A 329 0.66 4.60 14.65
CA MET A 329 -0.38 4.55 15.69
C MET A 329 -1.19 3.25 15.64
N LEU A 330 -1.60 2.82 14.44
CA LEU A 330 -2.38 1.59 14.26
C LEU A 330 -1.55 0.33 14.55
N LEU A 331 -0.28 0.29 14.11
CA LEU A 331 0.63 -0.83 14.39
C LEU A 331 0.82 -1.03 15.88
N LEU A 332 1.08 0.04 16.64
CA LEU A 332 1.26 -0.04 18.09
C LEU A 332 -0.03 -0.50 18.79
N ALA A 333 -1.17 0.06 18.40
CA ALA A 333 -2.49 -0.35 18.90
C ALA A 333 -2.78 -1.84 18.66
N LEU A 334 -2.47 -2.32 17.45
CA LEU A 334 -2.70 -3.71 17.08
C LEU A 334 -1.70 -4.67 17.73
N LEU A 335 -0.43 -4.28 17.90
CA LEU A 335 0.59 -5.13 18.54
C LEU A 335 0.23 -5.45 20.01
N GLU A 336 -0.35 -4.51 20.75
CA GLU A 336 -0.79 -4.74 22.13
C GLU A 336 -1.83 -5.86 22.21
N THR A 337 -2.71 -5.94 21.22
CA THR A 337 -3.82 -6.90 21.18
C THR A 337 -3.43 -8.21 20.47
N TYR A 338 -2.60 -8.12 19.45
CA TYR A 338 -2.17 -9.21 18.58
C TYR A 338 -0.63 -9.34 18.58
N PRO A 339 -0.01 -9.62 19.74
CA PRO A 339 1.44 -9.58 19.87
C PRO A 339 2.15 -10.65 19.03
N ASP A 340 1.45 -11.72 18.63
CA ASP A 340 2.04 -12.82 17.88
C ASP A 340 1.67 -12.79 16.39
N ASP A 341 0.99 -11.73 15.92
CA ASP A 341 0.75 -11.57 14.49
C ASP A 341 2.05 -11.23 13.77
N ARG A 342 2.43 -12.13 12.85
CA ARG A 342 3.71 -12.04 12.15
C ARG A 342 3.85 -10.76 11.34
N ARG A 343 2.80 -10.36 10.61
CA ARG A 343 2.86 -9.22 9.71
C ARG A 343 2.94 -7.91 10.48
N ILE A 344 2.19 -7.77 11.57
CA ILE A 344 2.30 -6.60 12.47
C ILE A 344 3.71 -6.51 13.05
N VAL A 345 4.27 -7.62 13.53
CA VAL A 345 5.62 -7.66 14.10
C VAL A 345 6.69 -7.33 13.06
N GLU A 346 6.58 -7.86 11.83
CA GLU A 346 7.48 -7.52 10.71
C GLU A 346 7.39 -6.03 10.37
N SER A 347 6.19 -5.45 10.25
CA SER A 347 6.02 -4.02 9.96
C SER A 347 6.58 -3.11 11.06
N ILE A 348 6.43 -3.48 12.34
CA ILE A 348 7.02 -2.71 13.45
C ILE A 348 8.54 -2.82 13.45
N TYR A 349 9.07 -4.01 13.17
CA TYR A 349 10.50 -4.22 13.05
C TYR A 349 11.11 -3.34 11.94
N GLU A 350 10.53 -3.35 10.74
CA GLU A 350 10.95 -2.52 9.61
C GLU A 350 10.87 -1.01 9.93
N MET A 351 9.79 -0.57 10.57
CA MET A 351 9.63 0.82 11.03
C MET A 351 10.73 1.24 12.02
N LEU A 352 11.05 0.40 13.00
CA LEU A 352 12.10 0.69 13.99
C LEU A 352 13.48 0.75 13.33
N GLU A 353 13.76 -0.10 12.34
CA GLU A 353 14.99 -0.02 11.54
C GLU A 353 15.06 1.29 10.73
N SER A 354 13.96 1.70 10.08
CA SER A 354 13.94 2.95 9.31
C SER A 354 14.06 4.21 10.18
N GLU A 355 13.59 4.15 11.43
CA GLU A 355 13.73 5.22 12.42
C GLU A 355 15.10 5.20 13.14
N GLU A 356 16.02 4.31 12.76
CA GLU A 356 17.32 4.09 13.41
C GLU A 356 17.22 3.72 14.91
N ARG A 357 16.06 3.18 15.34
CA ARG A 357 15.80 2.74 16.72
C ARG A 357 16.26 1.30 16.92
N TYR A 358 17.54 1.07 16.64
CA TYR A 358 18.13 -0.27 16.58
C TYR A 358 18.05 -1.05 17.89
N ASP A 359 18.12 -0.38 19.05
CA ASP A 359 17.97 -1.05 20.37
C ASP A 359 16.59 -1.69 20.53
N GLU A 360 15.54 -1.00 20.07
CA GLU A 360 14.16 -1.48 20.16
C GLU A 360 13.87 -2.55 19.11
N ALA A 361 14.38 -2.37 17.89
CA ALA A 361 14.31 -3.39 16.84
C ALA A 361 15.03 -4.68 17.28
N LEU A 362 16.19 -4.56 17.93
CA LEU A 362 16.94 -5.70 18.46
C LEU A 362 16.17 -6.41 19.56
N ALA A 363 15.61 -5.66 20.53
CA ALA A 363 14.78 -6.24 21.58
C ALA A 363 13.56 -6.99 21.02
N LEU A 364 12.96 -6.48 19.94
CA LEU A 364 11.87 -7.14 19.22
C LEU A 364 12.34 -8.42 18.53
N ALA A 365 13.44 -8.38 17.78
CA ALA A 365 14.00 -9.55 17.10
C ALA A 365 14.49 -10.66 18.07
N GLU A 366 14.95 -10.29 19.28
CA GLU A 366 15.25 -11.27 20.33
C GLU A 366 14.01 -12.00 20.83
N ARG A 367 12.84 -11.35 20.80
CA ARG A 367 11.55 -11.94 21.18
C ARG A 367 10.98 -12.87 20.09
N TYR A 368 11.19 -12.57 18.82
CA TYR A 368 10.61 -13.31 17.69
C TYR A 368 11.66 -13.98 16.80
N GLU A 369 11.67 -15.32 16.80
CA GLU A 369 12.66 -16.11 16.05
C GLU A 369 12.63 -15.89 14.53
N PHE A 370 11.45 -15.61 13.95
CA PHE A 370 11.33 -15.40 12.50
C PHE A 370 12.05 -14.14 12.00
N LEU A 371 12.21 -13.11 12.86
CA LEU A 371 12.97 -11.90 12.52
C LEU A 371 14.48 -12.15 12.45
N ARG A 372 14.97 -13.26 13.00
CA ARG A 372 16.39 -13.63 13.05
C ARG A 372 16.82 -14.57 11.92
N GLN A 373 15.91 -14.88 10.99
CA GLN A 373 16.15 -15.90 9.96
C GLN A 373 17.15 -15.46 8.89
N ASP A 374 17.38 -14.16 8.72
CA ASP A 374 18.50 -13.62 7.97
C ASP A 374 19.66 -13.25 8.90
N GLY A 375 20.63 -14.17 9.02
CA GLY A 375 21.74 -14.03 9.96
C GLY A 375 22.66 -12.84 9.68
N GLU A 376 22.81 -12.42 8.42
CA GLU A 376 23.64 -11.25 8.08
C GLU A 376 22.92 -9.94 8.43
N SER A 377 21.62 -9.85 8.12
CA SER A 377 20.78 -8.70 8.50
C SER A 377 20.66 -8.54 10.02
N PHE A 378 20.45 -9.63 10.76
CA PHE A 378 20.37 -9.59 12.23
C PHE A 378 21.70 -9.22 12.89
N ASP A 379 22.82 -9.70 12.36
CA ASP A 379 24.14 -9.30 12.83
C ASP A 379 24.41 -7.81 12.59
N GLN A 380 23.97 -7.27 11.44
CA GLN A 380 24.07 -5.85 11.15
C GLN A 380 23.23 -5.01 12.12
N LEU A 381 21.98 -5.42 12.38
CA LEU A 381 21.12 -4.76 13.37
C LEU A 381 21.80 -4.71 14.74
N LYS A 382 22.33 -5.85 15.18
CA LYS A 382 23.01 -5.95 16.47
C LYS A 382 24.26 -5.09 16.54
N LEU A 383 25.04 -5.01 15.46
CA LEU A 383 26.18 -4.10 15.37
C LEU A 383 25.74 -2.64 15.51
N ASN A 384 24.68 -2.24 14.79
CA ASN A 384 24.16 -0.87 14.85
C ASN A 384 23.69 -0.50 16.28
N ALA A 385 22.89 -1.35 16.92
CA ALA A 385 22.40 -1.15 18.29
C ALA A 385 23.54 -1.04 19.32
N LEU A 386 24.56 -1.90 19.21
CA LEU A 386 25.72 -1.85 20.10
C LEU A 386 26.58 -0.61 19.85
N SER A 387 26.74 -0.19 18.59
CA SER A 387 27.58 0.96 18.26
C SER A 387 27.01 2.27 18.81
N SER A 388 25.69 2.38 18.96
CA SER A 388 25.04 3.54 19.59
C SER A 388 25.02 3.52 21.12
N SER A 389 25.20 2.35 21.75
CA SER A 389 24.99 2.17 23.19
C SER A 389 26.24 1.79 23.99
N ASP A 390 27.11 0.95 23.44
CA ASP A 390 28.31 0.41 24.08
C ASP A 390 29.37 -0.01 23.02
N GLU A 391 30.29 0.92 22.73
CA GLU A 391 31.40 0.72 21.78
C GLU A 391 32.25 -0.53 22.10
N GLU A 392 32.45 -0.85 23.38
CA GLU A 392 33.25 -2.01 23.80
C GLU A 392 32.52 -3.32 23.50
N ALA A 393 31.20 -3.34 23.69
CA ALA A 393 30.37 -4.47 23.28
C ALA A 393 30.30 -4.61 21.75
N ALA A 394 30.17 -3.49 21.02
CA ALA A 394 30.19 -3.46 19.56
C ALA A 394 31.50 -4.04 19.00
N PHE A 395 32.65 -3.60 19.53
CA PHE A 395 33.96 -4.12 19.16
C PHE A 395 34.06 -5.63 19.40
N ARG A 396 33.69 -6.11 20.59
CA ARG A 396 33.77 -7.54 20.92
C ARG A 396 32.88 -8.39 20.02
N PHE A 397 31.68 -7.91 19.71
CA PHE A 397 30.76 -8.58 18.80
C PHE A 397 31.34 -8.67 17.40
N LEU A 398 31.71 -7.53 16.80
CA LEU A 398 32.24 -7.48 15.44
C LEU A 398 33.53 -8.26 15.27
N PHE A 399 34.48 -8.12 16.22
CA PHE A 399 35.71 -8.88 16.25
C PHE A 399 35.48 -10.40 16.34
N GLY A 400 34.49 -10.81 17.13
CA GLY A 400 34.06 -12.20 17.25
C GLY A 400 33.53 -12.75 15.93
N ARG A 401 32.60 -12.04 15.27
CA ARG A 401 32.04 -12.44 13.97
C ARG A 401 33.10 -12.52 12.87
N MET A 402 34.03 -11.56 12.83
CA MET A 402 35.14 -11.61 11.88
C MET A 402 36.11 -12.75 12.13
N LYS A 403 36.28 -13.21 13.39
CA LYS A 403 37.06 -14.43 13.68
C LYS A 403 36.43 -15.69 13.10
N GLU A 404 35.12 -15.69 12.96
CA GLU A 404 34.34 -16.78 12.36
C GLU A 404 34.26 -16.66 10.83
N GLY A 405 34.80 -15.58 10.25
CA GLY A 405 34.77 -15.32 8.81
C GLY A 405 33.53 -14.58 8.32
N CYS A 406 32.71 -14.03 9.22
CA CYS A 406 31.50 -13.26 8.91
C CYS A 406 31.75 -11.74 9.05
N MET A 407 30.87 -10.92 8.47
CA MET A 407 30.90 -9.44 8.55
C MET A 407 32.24 -8.80 8.16
N LEU A 408 32.99 -9.41 7.24
CA LEU A 408 34.35 -8.96 6.91
C LEU A 408 34.38 -7.63 6.16
N GLU A 409 33.27 -7.27 5.52
CA GLU A 409 33.01 -6.00 4.85
C GLU A 409 32.99 -4.83 5.83
N HIS A 410 32.63 -5.07 7.09
CA HIS A 410 32.64 -4.08 8.20
C HIS A 410 34.03 -3.88 8.82
N TYR A 411 35.11 -4.27 8.12
CA TYR A 411 36.48 -4.14 8.65
C TYR A 411 36.80 -2.69 9.04
N ALA A 412 36.27 -1.70 8.31
CA ALA A 412 36.48 -0.29 8.61
C ALA A 412 35.91 0.07 9.99
N ASP A 413 34.66 -0.32 10.28
CA ASP A 413 33.99 -0.06 11.55
C ASP A 413 34.75 -0.73 12.72
N LEU A 414 35.28 -1.94 12.50
CA LEU A 414 36.15 -2.60 13.49
C LEU A 414 37.43 -1.79 13.75
N PHE A 415 38.05 -1.24 12.70
CA PHE A 415 39.27 -0.43 12.85
C PHE A 415 39.00 0.91 13.54
N ASP A 416 37.86 1.53 13.29
CA ASP A 416 37.40 2.74 13.98
C ASP A 416 37.23 2.44 15.48
N LEU A 417 36.40 1.46 15.84
CA LEU A 417 36.18 1.04 17.23
C LEU A 417 37.49 0.64 17.94
N ALA A 418 38.37 -0.09 17.24
CA ALA A 418 39.67 -0.50 17.80
C ALA A 418 40.58 0.69 18.09
N LEU A 419 40.49 1.76 17.30
CA LEU A 419 41.28 2.97 17.47
C LEU A 419 40.80 3.75 18.70
N GLU A 420 39.48 3.89 18.85
CA GLU A 420 38.84 4.59 19.96
C GLU A 420 39.07 3.88 21.30
N LEU A 421 39.01 2.55 21.31
CA LEU A 421 39.18 1.72 22.50
C LEU A 421 40.65 1.38 22.83
N ASP A 422 41.61 1.80 21.99
CA ASP A 422 43.04 1.45 22.07
C ASP A 422 43.31 -0.08 22.04
N ARG A 423 42.62 -0.80 21.14
CA ARG A 423 42.65 -2.29 21.00
C ARG A 423 43.12 -2.76 19.62
N MET A 424 43.90 -1.94 18.94
CA MET A 424 44.45 -2.22 17.61
C MET A 424 45.35 -3.47 17.58
N ASP A 425 45.94 -3.86 18.72
CA ASP A 425 46.73 -5.06 18.89
C ASP A 425 45.89 -6.34 18.74
N GLU A 426 44.64 -6.32 19.19
CA GLU A 426 43.72 -7.45 19.04
C GLU A 426 43.31 -7.69 17.60
N VAL A 427 43.04 -6.61 16.84
CA VAL A 427 42.66 -6.68 15.41
C VAL A 427 43.74 -7.38 14.58
N SER A 428 45.01 -7.33 15.00
CA SER A 428 46.11 -8.03 14.33
C SER A 428 45.90 -9.55 14.19
N GLN A 429 45.07 -10.14 15.06
CA GLN A 429 44.73 -11.57 15.04
C GLN A 429 43.90 -11.97 13.80
N LEU A 430 43.20 -11.02 13.15
CA LEU A 430 42.39 -11.27 11.95
C LEU A 430 43.21 -11.37 10.66
N ARG A 431 44.54 -11.18 10.73
CA ARG A 431 45.40 -11.10 9.54
C ARG A 431 45.30 -12.30 8.61
N SER A 432 45.30 -13.51 9.16
CA SER A 432 45.19 -14.73 8.35
C SER A 432 43.82 -14.85 7.69
N ILE A 433 42.78 -14.35 8.35
CA ILE A 433 41.40 -14.38 7.85
C ILE A 433 41.23 -13.38 6.71
N PHE A 434 41.61 -12.12 6.91
CA PHE A 434 41.57 -11.10 5.84
C PHE A 434 42.42 -11.48 4.62
N ALA A 435 43.56 -12.14 4.83
CA ALA A 435 44.38 -12.62 3.73
C ALA A 435 43.73 -13.81 2.99
N ALA A 436 43.10 -14.73 3.71
CA ALA A 436 42.42 -15.90 3.12
C ALA A 436 41.17 -15.47 2.32
N GLU A 437 40.35 -14.59 2.90
CA GLU A 437 39.10 -14.08 2.33
C GLU A 437 39.32 -12.88 1.39
N ARG A 438 40.59 -12.53 1.12
CA ARG A 438 41.00 -11.50 0.13
C ARG A 438 40.48 -10.08 0.45
N ILE A 439 40.31 -9.76 1.73
CA ILE A 439 40.01 -8.40 2.20
C ILE A 439 41.28 -7.55 2.09
N ALA A 440 41.52 -6.98 0.91
CA ALA A 440 42.78 -6.32 0.56
C ALA A 440 43.06 -5.08 1.43
N ALA A 441 42.06 -4.23 1.67
CA ALA A 441 42.20 -3.03 2.48
C ALA A 441 42.57 -3.36 3.94
N GLY A 442 41.81 -4.25 4.59
CA GLY A 442 42.10 -4.72 5.95
C GLY A 442 43.47 -5.41 6.05
N THR A 443 43.85 -6.22 5.06
CA THR A 443 45.18 -6.86 5.01
C THR A 443 46.30 -5.82 4.90
N HIS A 444 46.15 -4.79 4.06
CA HIS A 444 47.12 -3.72 3.93
C HIS A 444 47.25 -2.91 5.22
N LEU A 445 46.14 -2.60 5.90
CA LEU A 445 46.15 -1.93 7.20
C LEU A 445 46.90 -2.72 8.27
N LEU A 446 46.59 -4.00 8.44
CA LEU A 446 47.28 -4.84 9.45
C LEU A 446 48.78 -4.94 9.20
N ASN A 447 49.19 -5.01 7.93
CA ASN A 447 50.60 -5.00 7.56
C ASN A 447 51.24 -3.61 7.77
N ALA A 448 50.48 -2.53 7.60
CA ALA A 448 50.96 -1.18 7.88
C ALA A 448 51.27 -0.99 9.36
N LEU A 449 50.37 -1.44 10.23
CA LEU A 449 50.53 -1.37 11.70
C LEU A 449 51.78 -2.12 12.16
N GLU A 450 52.01 -3.35 11.67
CA GLU A 450 53.23 -4.10 12.00
C GLU A 450 54.52 -3.37 11.57
N ARG A 451 54.50 -2.70 10.41
CA ARG A 451 55.66 -1.92 9.97
C ARG A 451 55.89 -0.70 10.85
N LEU A 452 54.82 -0.10 11.38
CA LEU A 452 54.92 1.03 12.31
C LEU A 452 55.52 0.59 13.63
N GLU A 453 55.13 -0.56 14.18
CA GLU A 453 55.76 -1.15 15.38
C GLU A 453 57.27 -1.37 15.17
N LYS A 454 57.67 -1.82 13.97
CA LYS A 454 59.08 -2.01 13.58
C LYS A 454 59.79 -0.70 13.19
N LYS A 455 59.16 0.45 13.36
CA LYS A 455 59.66 1.79 13.01
C LYS A 455 59.96 1.97 11.50
N ASP A 456 59.41 1.14 10.62
CA ASP A 456 59.41 1.32 9.16
C ASP A 456 58.25 2.23 8.73
N ILE A 457 58.37 3.52 9.04
CA ILE A 457 57.35 4.53 8.73
C ILE A 457 57.05 4.61 7.23
N LYS A 458 58.10 4.52 6.40
CA LYS A 458 57.95 4.70 4.95
C LYS A 458 57.19 3.52 4.35
N GLY A 459 57.52 2.31 4.76
CA GLY A 459 56.81 1.11 4.33
C GLY A 459 55.37 1.07 4.84
N ALA A 460 55.14 1.53 6.07
CA ALA A 460 53.80 1.60 6.62
C ALA A 460 52.88 2.59 5.91
N LEU A 461 53.31 3.84 5.71
CA LEU A 461 52.50 4.85 5.00
C LEU A 461 52.18 4.41 3.57
N ALA A 462 53.11 3.71 2.89
CA ALA A 462 52.85 3.15 1.58
C ALA A 462 51.77 2.03 1.59
N LEU A 463 51.68 1.27 2.68
CA LEU A 463 50.64 0.26 2.84
C LEU A 463 49.28 0.88 3.21
N ILE A 464 49.25 1.95 4.00
CA ILE A 464 48.01 2.70 4.27
C ILE A 464 47.45 3.32 2.98
N GLU A 465 48.32 3.89 2.12
CA GLU A 465 47.87 4.37 0.80
C GLU A 465 47.33 3.23 -0.09
N ARG A 466 47.94 2.04 -0.05
CA ARG A 466 47.40 0.87 -0.76
C ARG A 466 46.07 0.38 -0.17
N ALA A 467 45.89 0.49 1.15
CA ALA A 467 44.60 0.20 1.77
C ALA A 467 43.52 1.17 1.28
N ARG A 468 43.86 2.46 1.16
CA ARG A 468 42.99 3.50 0.59
C ARG A 468 42.64 3.23 -0.87
N GLU A 469 43.62 2.85 -1.69
CA GLU A 469 43.39 2.42 -3.08
C GLU A 469 42.50 1.18 -3.18
N ALA A 470 42.51 0.32 -2.15
CA ALA A 470 41.71 -0.89 -2.06
C ALA A 470 40.32 -0.70 -1.39
N GLY A 471 39.92 0.55 -1.13
CA GLY A 471 38.56 0.87 -0.64
C GLY A 471 38.46 1.39 0.81
N LEU A 472 39.57 1.55 1.53
CA LEU A 472 39.54 2.14 2.87
C LEU A 472 39.14 3.63 2.81
N ARG A 473 38.25 4.05 3.72
CA ARG A 473 37.85 5.45 3.91
C ARG A 473 39.08 6.34 4.14
N GLY A 474 39.18 7.43 3.38
CA GLY A 474 40.34 8.33 3.42
C GLY A 474 40.57 8.99 4.77
N ASP A 475 39.50 9.28 5.50
CA ASP A 475 39.55 9.93 6.81
C ASP A 475 40.05 8.97 7.89
N LEU A 476 39.53 7.73 7.90
CA LEU A 476 40.05 6.65 8.76
C LEU A 476 41.53 6.36 8.49
N ALA A 477 41.94 6.33 7.21
CA ALA A 477 43.35 6.17 6.83
C ALA A 477 44.25 7.27 7.42
N LEU A 478 43.74 8.52 7.46
CA LEU A 478 44.44 9.64 8.07
C LEU A 478 44.48 9.51 9.60
N MET A 479 43.38 9.12 10.25
CA MET A 479 43.31 8.94 11.71
C MET A 479 44.25 7.86 12.20
N ILE A 480 44.22 6.66 11.62
CA ILE A 480 45.17 5.58 11.94
C ILE A 480 46.61 6.05 11.73
N SER A 481 46.89 6.77 10.63
CA SER A 481 48.22 7.32 10.37
C SER A 481 48.68 8.29 11.46
N ALA A 482 47.79 9.18 11.92
CA ALA A 482 48.09 10.18 12.92
C ALA A 482 48.34 9.55 14.31
N HIS A 483 47.44 8.71 14.80
CA HIS A 483 47.60 7.99 16.07
C HIS A 483 48.90 7.18 16.07
N THR A 484 49.15 6.40 15.02
CA THR A 484 50.30 5.51 15.02
C THR A 484 51.63 6.26 14.88
N LEU A 485 51.67 7.35 14.10
CA LEU A 485 52.86 8.22 14.04
C LEU A 485 53.14 8.91 15.38
N LEU A 486 52.10 9.25 16.13
CA LEU A 486 52.21 9.84 17.46
C LEU A 486 52.85 8.84 18.43
N SER A 487 52.30 7.63 18.51
CA SER A 487 52.84 6.52 19.34
C SER A 487 54.27 6.13 18.96
N ALA A 488 54.63 6.23 17.68
CA ALA A 488 55.99 5.96 17.20
C ALA A 488 56.98 7.13 17.43
N GLY A 489 56.54 8.24 18.02
CA GLY A 489 57.39 9.38 18.38
C GLY A 489 57.68 10.35 17.22
N TYR A 490 56.74 10.50 16.29
CA TYR A 490 56.85 11.43 15.15
C TYR A 490 55.84 12.59 15.20
N PRO A 491 55.73 13.34 16.32
CA PRO A 491 54.68 14.33 16.52
C PRO A 491 54.70 15.48 15.49
N LYS A 492 55.85 15.81 14.91
CA LYS A 492 55.94 16.82 13.83
C LYS A 492 55.15 16.44 12.58
N ARG A 493 55.09 15.14 12.25
CA ARG A 493 54.31 14.65 11.11
C ARG A 493 52.81 14.63 11.44
N VAL A 494 52.47 14.27 12.68
CA VAL A 494 51.10 14.30 13.21
C VAL A 494 50.51 15.70 13.10
N VAL A 495 51.24 16.75 13.52
CA VAL A 495 50.81 18.16 13.34
C VAL A 495 50.50 18.48 11.87
N GLY A 496 51.27 17.94 10.92
CA GLY A 496 51.03 18.12 9.48
C GLY A 496 49.76 17.40 8.99
N LEU A 497 49.50 16.20 9.52
CA LEU A 497 48.29 15.42 9.23
C LEU A 497 47.06 16.07 9.84
N CYS A 498 47.06 16.44 11.12
CA CYS A 498 45.95 17.14 11.76
C CYS A 498 45.57 18.44 11.03
N LYS A 499 46.56 19.21 10.54
CA LYS A 499 46.28 20.40 9.70
C LYS A 499 45.64 20.04 8.36
N THR A 500 45.93 18.86 7.82
CA THR A 500 45.30 18.37 6.59
C THR A 500 43.87 17.91 6.87
N MET A 501 43.65 17.19 7.98
CA MET A 501 42.33 16.75 8.45
C MET A 501 41.39 17.93 8.69
N LEU A 502 41.84 18.95 9.44
CA LEU A 502 41.05 20.17 9.68
C LEU A 502 40.73 20.94 8.38
N LYS A 503 41.64 20.95 7.41
CA LYS A 503 41.37 21.55 6.08
C LYS A 503 40.37 20.76 5.24
N ARG A 504 40.22 19.46 5.53
CA ARG A 504 39.23 18.58 4.91
C ARG A 504 37.91 18.57 5.69
N SER A 505 37.76 19.44 6.69
CA SER A 505 36.57 19.53 7.53
C SER A 505 36.27 18.25 8.31
N MET A 506 37.30 17.48 8.69
CA MET A 506 37.12 16.38 9.65
C MET A 506 36.68 16.93 11.02
N PRO A 507 35.92 16.14 11.81
CA PRO A 507 35.40 16.53 13.12
C PRO A 507 36.51 17.10 14.04
N PRO A 508 36.42 18.39 14.45
CA PRO A 508 37.40 19.00 15.33
C PRO A 508 37.64 18.21 16.63
N GLU A 509 36.58 17.68 17.21
CA GLU A 509 36.56 16.86 18.42
C GLU A 509 37.46 15.63 18.35
N GLU A 510 37.61 15.02 17.18
CA GLU A 510 38.51 13.88 16.95
C GLU A 510 39.96 14.34 16.67
N VAL A 511 40.12 15.44 15.93
CA VAL A 511 41.43 15.88 15.40
C VAL A 511 42.24 16.71 16.41
N TYR A 512 41.58 17.55 17.21
CA TYR A 512 42.24 18.45 18.15
C TYR A 512 42.95 17.72 19.31
N PRO A 513 42.40 16.64 19.92
CA PRO A 513 43.13 15.87 20.92
C PRO A 513 44.49 15.35 20.43
N LEU A 514 44.53 14.81 19.21
CA LEU A 514 45.77 14.38 18.55
C LEU A 514 46.75 15.53 18.33
N LEU A 515 46.23 16.69 17.90
CA LEU A 515 47.03 17.88 17.66
C LEU A 515 47.64 18.44 18.96
N VAL A 516 46.86 18.45 20.04
CA VAL A 516 47.31 18.89 21.38
C VAL A 516 48.43 17.98 21.87
N GLN A 517 48.23 16.66 21.82
CA GLN A 517 49.24 15.70 22.26
C GLN A 517 50.51 15.81 21.42
N ALA A 518 50.39 15.97 20.09
CA ALA A 518 51.54 16.18 19.22
C ALA A 518 52.32 17.48 19.54
N TYR A 519 51.64 18.57 19.90
CA TYR A 519 52.33 19.80 20.34
C TYR A 519 53.05 19.62 21.68
N ARG A 520 52.43 18.91 22.64
CA ARG A 520 53.06 18.59 23.94
C ARG A 520 54.31 17.75 23.77
N ASP A 521 54.28 16.72 22.93
CA ASP A 521 55.44 15.86 22.64
C ASP A 521 56.58 16.61 21.92
N LEU A 522 56.27 17.75 21.29
CA LEU A 522 57.25 18.67 20.70
C LEU A 522 57.76 19.75 21.68
N GLY A 523 57.26 19.79 22.92
CA GLY A 523 57.56 20.84 23.91
C GLY A 523 56.92 22.20 23.60
N LYS A 524 55.86 22.22 22.77
CA LYS A 524 55.17 23.43 22.30
C LYS A 524 53.91 23.73 23.12
N GLU A 525 54.12 24.05 24.39
CA GLU A 525 53.04 24.22 25.36
C GLU A 525 52.08 25.38 25.02
N SER A 526 52.59 26.46 24.42
CA SER A 526 51.76 27.58 23.96
C SER A 526 50.78 27.17 22.86
N GLU A 527 51.26 26.40 21.87
CA GLU A 527 50.43 25.92 20.76
C GLU A 527 49.45 24.83 21.21
N ALA A 528 49.84 23.98 22.17
CA ALA A 528 48.93 23.00 22.78
C ALA A 528 47.75 23.70 23.48
N ARG A 529 48.01 24.71 24.33
CA ARG A 529 46.96 25.47 25.01
C ARG A 529 46.05 26.24 24.05
N ALA A 530 46.60 26.75 22.95
CA ALA A 530 45.80 27.42 21.92
C ALA A 530 44.87 26.43 21.19
N ALA A 531 45.32 25.20 20.94
CA ALA A 531 44.50 24.14 20.36
C ALA A 531 43.40 23.67 21.33
N GLU A 532 43.69 23.53 22.63
CA GLU A 532 42.68 23.23 23.65
C GLU A 532 41.62 24.33 23.76
N ALA A 533 42.03 25.60 23.74
CA ALA A 533 41.10 26.72 23.79
C ALA A 533 40.19 26.78 22.54
N ALA A 534 40.73 26.42 21.36
CA ALA A 534 39.95 26.33 20.14
C ALA A 534 38.91 25.21 20.19
N LEU A 535 39.28 24.03 20.70
CA LEU A 535 38.33 22.92 20.90
C LEU A 535 37.23 23.29 21.91
N ALA A 536 37.60 23.91 23.03
CA ALA A 536 36.63 24.33 24.05
C ALA A 536 35.63 25.37 23.52
N ALA A 537 36.07 26.31 22.68
CA ALA A 537 35.19 27.29 22.04
C ALA A 537 34.19 26.62 21.08
N LEU A 538 34.65 25.64 20.29
CA LEU A 538 33.79 24.89 19.35
C LEU A 538 32.73 24.06 20.07
N LEU A 539 33.09 23.41 21.18
CA LEU A 539 32.14 22.62 21.98
C LEU A 539 31.08 23.49 22.70
N LEU A 540 31.40 24.75 23.00
CA LEU A 540 30.45 25.71 23.57
C LEU A 540 29.45 26.23 22.53
N GLU A 541 29.87 26.40 21.28
CA GLU A 541 28.97 26.82 20.17
C GLU A 541 27.97 25.72 19.74
N HIS A 542 28.20 24.46 20.10
CA HIS A 542 27.31 23.32 19.80
C HIS A 542 26.38 22.95 20.98
N ALA A 543 26.51 23.63 22.12
CA ALA A 543 25.69 23.42 23.32
C ALA A 543 24.59 24.48 23.52
N GLU A 544 24.57 25.53 22.67
CA GLU A 544 23.46 26.48 22.50
C GLU A 544 22.64 26.10 21.26
#